data_AF-A0AAW5ZVH5-F1
#
_entry.id   AF-A0AAW5ZVH5-F1
#
_cell.length_a   1.000
_cell.length_b   1.000
_cell.length_c   1.000
_cell.angle_alpha   90.00
_cell.angle_beta   90.00
_cell.angle_gamma   90.00
#
_symmetry.space_group_name_H-M   'P 1'
#
loop_
_entity.id
_entity.type
_entity.pdbx_description
1 polymer ?
#
loop_
_entity_poly.entity_id
_entity_poly.type
_entity_poly.pdbx_seq_one_letter_code
_entity_poly.pdbx_strand_id
1 'polypeptide(L)'
;GGTGDDQIRLGYYGATLHFNLGDGHDRVSSTGNSGSKTLVFGAGISAADVNATRDGNDMVLHVGSGGDTITITNWFLEDRYRIGQATFADGTKWDQNNFRRLATSLSGTVGNDVLNGWEGDETLTGGDGDDTLTGNGGSDQLYGGAGDDTFRVNNSGTATIDGGDGNDTITAES
;
A
#
# COMPACT_ATOMS: atom_id res chain seq x y z
N GLY A 1 -3.08 -14.03 15.09
CA GLY A 1 -2.66 -13.92 16.51
C GLY A 1 -2.68 -15.30 17.14
N GLY A 2 -1.92 -16.22 16.53
CA GLY A 2 -2.37 -17.61 16.47
C GLY A 2 -3.41 -17.78 15.36
N THR A 3 -4.09 -18.92 15.37
CA THR A 3 -5.14 -19.27 14.40
C THR A 3 -6.42 -18.49 14.62
N GLY A 4 -7.06 -18.05 13.54
CA GLY A 4 -8.35 -17.36 13.54
C GLY A 4 -8.18 -15.85 13.35
N ASP A 5 -9.28 -15.16 13.07
CA ASP A 5 -9.24 -13.75 12.69
C ASP A 5 -9.05 -12.84 13.91
N ASP A 6 -7.83 -12.33 14.11
CA ASP A 6 -7.50 -11.53 15.30
C ASP A 6 -7.48 -10.02 15.04
N GLN A 7 -7.74 -9.25 16.10
CA GLN A 7 -7.52 -7.80 16.13
C GLN A 7 -6.27 -7.49 16.96
N ILE A 8 -5.24 -6.96 16.31
CA ILE A 8 -3.91 -6.78 16.89
C ILE A 8 -3.57 -5.29 16.95
N ARG A 9 -2.99 -4.85 18.07
CA ARG A 9 -2.52 -3.48 18.25
C ARG A 9 -1.06 -3.43 18.62
N LEU A 10 -0.23 -2.99 17.68
CA LEU A 10 1.18 -2.70 17.88
C LEU A 10 1.32 -1.27 18.40
N GLY A 11 1.57 -1.15 19.71
CA GLY A 11 1.68 0.15 20.39
C GLY A 11 2.89 0.98 19.96
N TYR A 12 3.14 2.07 20.69
CA TYR A 12 4.16 3.06 20.34
C TYR A 12 5.60 2.49 20.26
N TYR A 13 5.91 1.50 21.10
CA TYR A 13 7.23 0.88 21.21
C TYR A 13 7.48 -0.19 20.14
N GLY A 14 8.71 -0.69 20.07
CA GLY A 14 9.04 -1.78 19.17
C GLY A 14 8.19 -3.02 19.42
N ALA A 15 7.80 -3.70 18.35
CA ALA A 15 6.93 -4.87 18.40
C ALA A 15 7.27 -5.84 17.29
N THR A 16 7.16 -7.13 17.62
CA THR A 16 7.31 -8.23 16.67
C THR A 16 5.99 -8.99 16.59
N LEU A 17 5.43 -9.08 15.39
CA LEU A 17 4.25 -9.90 15.09
C LEU A 17 4.72 -11.15 14.35
N HIS A 18 4.33 -12.33 14.82
CA HIS A 18 4.56 -13.59 14.12
C HIS A 18 3.30 -14.00 13.37
N PHE A 19 3.46 -14.48 12.14
CA PHE A 19 2.36 -14.96 11.31
C PHE A 19 2.76 -16.25 10.57
N ASN A 20 1.91 -17.26 10.62
CA ASN A 20 2.09 -18.56 9.99
C ASN A 20 0.93 -18.86 9.03
N LEU A 21 1.11 -19.87 8.18
CA LEU A 21 0.02 -20.39 7.36
C LEU A 21 -1.08 -20.99 8.25
N GLY A 22 -2.33 -20.68 7.94
CA GLY A 22 -3.52 -21.04 8.71
C GLY A 22 -3.83 -20.10 9.88
N ASP A 23 -3.10 -18.99 10.01
CA ASP A 23 -3.40 -17.99 11.04
C ASP A 23 -4.69 -17.21 10.74
N GLY A 24 -5.23 -17.24 9.51
CA GLY A 24 -6.50 -16.63 9.16
C GLY A 24 -6.37 -15.19 8.65
N HIS A 25 -7.36 -14.35 8.96
CA HIS A 25 -7.45 -12.97 8.50
C HIS A 25 -7.26 -11.98 9.65
N ASP A 26 -6.00 -11.64 9.92
CA ASP A 26 -5.64 -10.74 11.01
C ASP A 26 -5.79 -9.27 10.60
N ARG A 27 -6.25 -8.43 11.53
CA ARG A 27 -6.26 -6.96 11.36
C ARG A 27 -5.34 -6.29 12.37
N VAL A 28 -4.39 -5.52 11.86
CA VAL A 28 -3.28 -4.95 12.64
C VAL A 28 -3.34 -3.43 12.61
N SER A 29 -3.44 -2.82 13.79
CA SER A 29 -3.23 -1.39 13.98
C SER A 29 -1.84 -1.12 14.53
N SER A 30 -1.09 -0.20 13.92
CA SER A 30 0.25 0.20 14.36
C SER A 30 0.28 1.67 14.76
N THR A 31 1.17 2.04 15.67
CA THR A 31 1.43 3.45 16.03
C THR A 31 2.89 3.61 16.47
N GLY A 32 3.39 4.84 16.43
CA GLY A 32 4.78 5.16 16.80
C GLY A 32 5.74 4.96 15.64
N ASN A 33 6.98 4.56 15.93
CA ASN A 33 8.02 4.43 14.90
C ASN A 33 7.84 3.11 14.11
N SER A 34 7.53 3.22 12.81
CA SER A 34 7.39 2.09 11.87
C SER A 34 8.64 1.21 11.80
N GLY A 35 9.84 1.81 11.82
CA GLY A 35 11.11 1.10 11.77
C GLY A 35 11.38 0.18 12.98
N SER A 36 10.58 0.28 14.04
CA SER A 36 10.63 -0.62 15.21
C SER A 36 9.60 -1.75 15.18
N LYS A 37 8.82 -1.85 14.10
CA LYS A 37 7.78 -2.85 13.90
C LYS A 37 8.27 -3.91 12.92
N THR A 38 8.23 -5.16 13.35
CA THR A 38 8.71 -6.29 12.55
C THR A 38 7.62 -7.35 12.41
N LEU A 39 7.37 -7.77 11.18
CA LEU A 39 6.58 -8.96 10.89
C LEU A 39 7.51 -10.16 10.65
N VAL A 40 7.22 -11.29 11.30
CA VAL A 40 8.02 -12.51 11.17
C VAL A 40 7.13 -13.58 10.57
N PHE A 41 7.42 -13.93 9.32
CA PHE A 41 6.73 -15.01 8.63
C PHE A 41 7.33 -16.36 9.03
N GLY A 42 6.44 -17.29 9.38
CA GLY A 42 6.78 -18.66 9.76
C GLY A 42 7.36 -19.50 8.63
N ALA A 43 7.74 -20.73 8.97
CA ALA A 43 8.22 -21.69 7.98
C ALA A 43 7.16 -21.98 6.91
N GLY A 44 7.60 -22.16 5.66
CA GLY A 44 6.70 -22.40 4.52
C GLY A 44 6.14 -21.14 3.86
N ILE A 45 6.48 -19.95 4.36
CA ILE A 45 6.18 -18.67 3.73
C ILE A 45 7.51 -18.06 3.25
N SER A 46 7.68 -17.96 1.94
CA SER A 46 8.78 -17.21 1.34
C SER A 46 8.35 -15.79 0.99
N ALA A 47 9.32 -14.92 0.69
CA ALA A 47 9.03 -13.57 0.22
C ALA A 47 8.20 -13.55 -1.08
N ALA A 48 8.33 -14.58 -1.93
CA ALA A 48 7.56 -14.67 -3.16
C ALA A 48 6.10 -15.07 -2.93
N ASP A 49 5.78 -15.61 -1.76
CA ASP A 49 4.42 -16.04 -1.39
C ASP A 49 3.60 -14.87 -0.80
N VAL A 50 4.20 -13.69 -0.64
CA VAL A 50 3.54 -12.51 -0.08
C VAL A 50 3.32 -11.49 -1.18
N ASN A 51 2.07 -11.16 -1.44
CA ASN A 51 1.66 -10.05 -2.29
C ASN A 51 0.74 -9.11 -1.49
N ALA A 52 0.36 -7.96 -2.08
CA ALA A 52 -0.53 -7.04 -1.40
C ALA A 52 -1.52 -6.35 -2.34
N THR A 53 -2.68 -6.05 -1.78
CA THR A 53 -3.67 -5.13 -2.36
C THR A 53 -3.85 -3.92 -1.45
N ARG A 54 -4.29 -2.81 -2.02
CA ARG A 54 -4.73 -1.63 -1.27
C ARG A 54 -6.25 -1.66 -1.14
N ASP A 55 -6.74 -1.46 0.08
CA ASP A 55 -8.17 -1.30 0.38
C ASP A 55 -8.37 0.02 1.12
N GLY A 56 -8.78 1.07 0.39
CA GLY A 56 -8.79 2.43 0.89
C GLY A 56 -7.41 2.87 1.39
N ASN A 57 -7.27 3.01 2.71
CA ASN A 57 -6.01 3.37 3.37
C ASN A 57 -5.27 2.18 3.99
N ASP A 58 -5.84 0.98 3.91
CA ASP A 58 -5.29 -0.23 4.49
C ASP A 58 -4.43 -0.96 3.45
N MET A 59 -3.33 -1.55 3.90
CA MET A 59 -2.56 -2.52 3.11
C MET A 59 -3.00 -3.91 3.51
N VAL A 60 -3.47 -4.71 2.55
CA VAL A 60 -3.85 -6.11 2.77
C VAL A 60 -2.75 -6.98 2.20
N LEU A 61 -1.95 -7.59 3.06
CA LEU A 61 -0.98 -8.62 2.67
C LEU A 61 -1.71 -9.95 2.50
N HIS A 62 -1.57 -10.58 1.34
CA HIS A 62 -2.04 -11.94 1.07
C HIS A 62 -0.87 -12.90 1.18
N VAL A 63 -1.03 -13.97 1.94
CA VAL A 63 0.07 -14.86 2.34
C VAL A 63 -0.20 -16.29 1.87
N GLY A 64 0.65 -16.77 0.96
CA GLY A 64 0.53 -18.10 0.38
C GLY A 64 -0.75 -18.29 -0.43
N SER A 65 -1.14 -19.54 -0.65
CA SER A 65 -2.34 -19.93 -1.41
C SER A 65 -3.54 -20.32 -0.54
N GLY A 66 -3.37 -20.33 0.79
CA GLY A 66 -4.39 -20.72 1.75
C GLY A 66 -5.47 -19.67 2.01
N GLY A 67 -5.28 -18.45 1.48
CA GLY A 67 -6.19 -17.32 1.68
C GLY A 67 -5.91 -16.49 2.93
N ASP A 68 -4.86 -16.79 3.69
CA ASP A 68 -4.48 -16.02 4.88
C ASP A 68 -4.16 -14.57 4.53
N THR A 69 -4.59 -13.63 5.39
CA THR A 69 -4.32 -12.20 5.20
C THR A 69 -3.89 -11.48 6.46
N ILE A 70 -3.12 -10.41 6.27
CA ILE A 70 -2.82 -9.41 7.29
C ILE A 70 -3.23 -8.06 6.76
N THR A 71 -4.28 -7.47 7.34
CA THR A 71 -4.75 -6.13 7.01
C THR A 71 -4.11 -5.12 7.95
N ILE A 72 -3.17 -4.33 7.46
CA ILE A 72 -2.50 -3.27 8.22
C ILE A 72 -3.21 -1.95 7.98
N THR A 73 -3.79 -1.44 9.06
CA THR A 73 -4.78 -0.36 8.98
C THR A 73 -4.10 0.99 8.82
N ASN A 74 -4.63 1.84 7.95
CA ASN A 74 -4.13 3.19 7.68
C ASN A 74 -2.68 3.23 7.18
N TRP A 75 -2.18 2.14 6.61
CA TRP A 75 -0.83 2.03 6.04
C TRP A 75 -0.46 3.24 5.15
N PHE A 76 -1.39 3.63 4.28
CA PHE A 76 -1.16 4.69 3.29
C PHE A 76 -1.40 6.11 3.82
N LEU A 77 -1.85 6.29 5.08
CA LEU A 77 -2.08 7.62 5.65
C LEU A 77 -0.81 8.30 6.14
N GLU A 78 -0.05 7.62 7.00
CA GLU A 78 1.14 8.19 7.63
C GLU A 78 2.13 7.09 8.00
N ASP A 79 3.42 7.45 8.06
CA ASP A 79 4.50 6.51 8.35
C ASP A 79 4.29 5.76 9.68
N ARG A 80 3.70 6.41 10.68
CA ARG A 80 3.44 5.84 12.01
C ARG A 80 2.51 4.63 12.05
N TYR A 81 1.71 4.41 11.00
CA TYR A 81 0.76 3.29 10.91
C TYR A 81 1.37 2.07 10.19
N ARG A 82 2.60 2.20 9.67
CA ARG A 82 3.27 1.17 8.87
C ARG A 82 4.00 0.14 9.74
N ILE A 83 4.37 -0.97 9.11
CA ILE A 83 5.35 -1.95 9.59
C ILE A 83 6.64 -1.73 8.82
N GLY A 84 7.76 -1.48 9.49
CA GLY A 84 8.99 -1.11 8.80
C GLY A 84 9.80 -2.28 8.25
N GLN A 85 9.58 -3.50 8.76
CA GLN A 85 10.40 -4.66 8.44
C GLN A 85 9.62 -5.95 8.39
N ALA A 86 10.06 -6.89 7.55
CA ALA A 86 9.67 -8.29 7.65
C ALA A 86 10.88 -9.24 7.59
N THR A 87 10.76 -10.41 8.20
CA THR A 87 11.77 -11.48 8.14
C THR A 87 11.14 -12.81 7.84
N PHE A 88 11.83 -13.63 7.04
CA PHE A 88 11.38 -14.94 6.60
C PHE A 88 12.29 -16.05 7.14
N ALA A 89 11.80 -17.29 7.12
CA ALA A 89 12.52 -18.44 7.67
C ALA A 89 13.83 -18.78 6.94
N ASP A 90 13.96 -18.38 5.66
CA ASP A 90 15.19 -18.54 4.86
C ASP A 90 16.25 -17.47 5.16
N GLY A 91 15.96 -16.51 6.05
CA GLY A 91 16.82 -15.39 6.40
C GLY A 91 16.64 -14.15 5.52
N THR A 92 15.76 -14.19 4.51
CA THR A 92 15.35 -13.02 3.75
C THR A 92 14.78 -11.95 4.69
N LYS A 93 15.12 -10.69 4.42
CA LYS A 93 14.62 -9.53 5.14
C LYS A 93 14.03 -8.52 4.17
N TRP A 94 12.91 -7.94 4.58
CA TRP A 94 12.29 -6.81 3.92
C TRP A 94 12.47 -5.55 4.74
N ASP A 95 12.70 -4.46 4.04
CA ASP A 95 12.61 -3.11 4.56
C ASP A 95 11.42 -2.36 3.93
N GLN A 96 11.32 -1.05 4.19
CA GLN A 96 10.28 -0.22 3.60
C GLN A 96 10.29 -0.23 2.07
N ASN A 97 11.44 -0.37 1.41
CA ASN A 97 11.50 -0.41 -0.06
C ASN A 97 10.86 -1.68 -0.62
N ASN A 98 10.96 -2.81 0.11
CA ASN A 98 10.23 -4.01 -0.27
C ASN A 98 8.72 -3.79 -0.19
N PHE A 99 8.21 -3.18 0.88
CA PHE A 99 6.79 -2.86 0.99
C PHE A 99 6.34 -1.83 -0.05
N ARG A 100 7.16 -0.81 -0.36
CA ARG A 100 6.91 0.21 -1.40
C ARG A 100 6.57 -0.34 -2.77
N ARG A 101 7.07 -1.54 -3.07
CA ARG A 101 6.85 -2.23 -4.35
C ARG A 101 5.62 -3.12 -4.36
N LEU A 102 4.81 -3.08 -3.30
CA LEU A 102 3.54 -3.81 -3.18
C LEU A 102 2.37 -2.86 -3.35
N ALA A 103 1.19 -3.40 -3.68
CA ALA A 103 -0.05 -2.65 -3.82
C ALA A 103 0.08 -1.42 -4.75
N THR A 104 0.65 -1.64 -5.93
CA THR A 104 1.04 -0.61 -6.91
C THR A 104 -0.11 -0.13 -7.79
N SER A 105 -1.36 -0.50 -7.49
CA SER A 105 -2.52 -0.14 -8.30
C SER A 105 -3.62 0.45 -7.43
N LEU A 106 -4.12 1.61 -7.85
CA LEU A 106 -5.23 2.32 -7.23
C LEU A 106 -6.20 2.77 -8.32
N SER A 107 -7.47 2.41 -8.19
CA SER A 107 -8.49 2.77 -9.17
C SER A 107 -9.64 3.50 -8.48
N GLY A 108 -10.13 4.55 -9.12
CA GLY A 108 -11.37 5.24 -8.80
C GLY A 108 -12.56 4.51 -9.39
N THR A 109 -13.63 5.27 -9.58
CA THR A 109 -14.97 4.83 -9.89
C THR A 109 -15.47 5.53 -11.16
N VAL A 110 -16.79 5.71 -11.28
CA VAL A 110 -17.42 6.41 -12.42
C VAL A 110 -17.84 7.84 -12.05
N GLY A 111 -17.42 8.33 -10.89
CA GLY A 111 -17.67 9.69 -10.46
C GLY A 111 -16.40 10.29 -9.87
N ASN A 112 -16.49 11.57 -9.52
CA ASN A 112 -15.34 12.36 -9.10
C ASN A 112 -14.63 11.77 -7.87
N ASP A 113 -13.39 11.34 -8.07
CA ASP A 113 -12.56 10.65 -7.09
C ASP A 113 -11.32 11.45 -6.69
N VAL A 114 -10.79 11.15 -5.50
CA VAL A 114 -9.51 11.67 -5.02
C VAL A 114 -8.57 10.51 -4.76
N LEU A 115 -7.64 10.28 -5.68
CA LEU A 115 -6.70 9.19 -5.64
C LEU A 115 -5.32 9.71 -5.22
N ASN A 116 -4.90 9.29 -4.03
CA ASN A 116 -3.58 9.62 -3.49
C ASN A 116 -2.68 8.39 -3.55
N GLY A 117 -1.71 8.42 -4.45
CA GLY A 117 -0.59 7.51 -4.47
C GLY A 117 0.29 7.67 -3.23
N TRP A 118 1.27 6.80 -3.10
CA TRP A 118 2.30 6.86 -2.07
C TRP A 118 3.66 7.09 -2.72
N GLU A 119 4.73 6.64 -2.08
CA GLU A 119 6.10 6.94 -2.49
C GLU A 119 6.69 5.83 -3.40
N GLY A 120 5.87 4.88 -3.85
CA GLY A 120 6.27 3.76 -4.70
C GLY A 120 6.11 4.09 -6.19
N ASP A 121 6.38 3.11 -7.05
CA ASP A 121 6.05 3.23 -8.48
C ASP A 121 4.64 2.67 -8.68
N GLU A 122 3.69 3.53 -9.04
CA GLU A 122 2.27 3.16 -8.99
C GLU A 122 1.53 3.38 -10.31
N THR A 123 0.37 2.78 -10.41
CA THR A 123 -0.62 3.03 -11.45
C THR A 123 -1.91 3.51 -10.80
N LEU A 124 -2.26 4.76 -11.08
CA LEU A 124 -3.50 5.38 -10.64
C LEU A 124 -4.43 5.53 -11.85
N THR A 125 -5.68 5.13 -11.71
CA THR A 125 -6.71 5.25 -12.76
C THR A 125 -7.94 5.91 -12.17
N GLY A 126 -8.31 7.09 -12.66
CA GLY A 126 -9.48 7.87 -12.22
C GLY A 126 -10.78 7.17 -12.59
N GLY A 127 -11.07 7.08 -13.88
CA GLY A 127 -12.28 6.48 -14.42
C GLY A 127 -13.12 7.50 -15.16
N ASP A 128 -14.43 7.52 -14.89
CA ASP A 128 -15.28 8.61 -15.38
C ASP A 128 -15.47 9.64 -14.25
N GLY A 129 -15.70 10.91 -14.57
CA GLY A 129 -15.87 11.99 -13.62
C GLY A 129 -14.66 12.94 -13.60
N ASP A 130 -14.79 14.05 -12.86
CA ASP A 130 -13.67 15.00 -12.70
C ASP A 130 -12.81 14.55 -11.51
N ASP A 131 -11.68 13.89 -11.79
CA ASP A 131 -10.86 13.23 -10.78
C ASP A 131 -9.66 14.07 -10.34
N THR A 132 -9.12 13.76 -9.15
CA THR A 132 -7.83 14.27 -8.69
C THR A 132 -6.87 13.13 -8.41
N LEU A 133 -5.82 13.01 -9.23
CA LEU A 133 -4.79 11.98 -9.13
C LEU A 133 -3.48 12.59 -8.65
N THR A 134 -2.95 12.10 -7.53
CA THR A 134 -1.69 12.58 -6.95
C THR A 134 -0.67 11.45 -6.85
N GLY A 135 0.42 11.54 -7.62
CA GLY A 135 1.62 10.72 -7.47
C GLY A 135 2.57 11.31 -6.43
N ASN A 136 2.95 10.55 -5.41
CA ASN A 136 3.66 11.04 -4.22
C ASN A 136 5.10 10.51 -4.11
N GLY A 137 5.84 10.48 -5.22
CA GLY A 137 7.21 9.96 -5.31
C GLY A 137 7.32 9.04 -6.51
N GLY A 138 8.31 8.16 -6.52
CA GLY A 138 8.42 7.10 -7.53
C GLY A 138 8.34 7.52 -8.99
N SER A 139 8.08 6.54 -9.85
CA SER A 139 7.80 6.67 -11.26
C SER A 139 6.38 6.18 -11.55
N ASP A 140 5.42 7.09 -11.51
CA ASP A 140 3.99 6.79 -11.57
C ASP A 140 3.44 6.76 -12.99
N GLN A 141 2.34 6.04 -13.16
CA GLN A 141 1.46 6.10 -14.33
C GLN A 141 0.09 6.60 -13.86
N LEU A 142 -0.32 7.77 -14.32
CA LEU A 142 -1.58 8.40 -13.94
C LEU A 142 -2.50 8.47 -15.16
N TYR A 143 -3.68 7.86 -15.05
CA TYR A 143 -4.70 7.82 -16.10
C TYR A 143 -5.97 8.50 -15.58
N GLY A 144 -6.37 9.61 -16.19
CA GLY A 144 -7.58 10.38 -15.80
C GLY A 144 -8.83 9.63 -16.22
N GLY A 145 -9.08 9.61 -17.52
CA GLY A 145 -10.19 8.88 -18.10
C GLY A 145 -11.15 9.85 -18.77
N ALA A 146 -12.41 9.91 -18.37
CA ALA A 146 -13.38 10.85 -18.94
C ALA A 146 -13.80 11.90 -17.92
N GLY A 147 -13.59 13.19 -18.20
CA GLY A 147 -13.91 14.29 -17.30
C GLY A 147 -12.80 15.34 -17.31
N ASP A 148 -13.00 16.44 -16.58
CA ASP A 148 -11.95 17.46 -16.44
C ASP A 148 -11.03 17.09 -15.26
N ASP A 149 -9.93 16.38 -15.53
CA ASP A 149 -9.09 15.78 -14.47
C ASP A 149 -7.98 16.69 -13.94
N THR A 150 -7.56 16.47 -12.70
CA THR A 150 -6.43 17.16 -12.06
C THR A 150 -5.33 16.20 -11.64
N PHE A 151 -4.14 16.36 -12.21
CA PHE A 151 -2.96 15.57 -11.88
C PHE A 151 -1.95 16.38 -11.07
N ARG A 152 -1.39 15.74 -10.04
CA ARG A 152 -0.32 16.30 -9.20
C ARG A 152 0.83 15.32 -9.09
N VAL A 153 2.04 15.79 -9.36
CA VAL A 153 3.29 15.02 -9.15
C VAL A 153 4.09 15.73 -8.07
N ASN A 154 4.25 15.07 -6.93
CA ASN A 154 4.87 15.62 -5.73
C ASN A 154 6.19 14.89 -5.39
N ASN A 155 6.89 15.38 -4.35
CA ASN A 155 8.03 14.71 -3.72
C ASN A 155 9.17 14.35 -4.69
N SER A 156 9.40 15.20 -5.70
CA SER A 156 10.37 14.95 -6.78
C SER A 156 10.13 13.61 -7.52
N GLY A 157 8.90 13.10 -7.49
CA GLY A 157 8.47 11.96 -8.29
C GLY A 157 8.48 12.28 -9.79
N THR A 158 8.41 11.23 -10.59
CA THR A 158 8.20 11.33 -12.04
C THR A 158 6.89 10.65 -12.38
N ALA A 159 6.20 11.12 -13.42
CA ALA A 159 4.97 10.48 -13.85
C ALA A 159 4.86 10.47 -15.38
N THR A 160 4.29 9.38 -15.90
CA THR A 160 3.65 9.36 -17.21
C THR A 160 2.16 9.62 -16.99
N ILE A 161 1.62 10.62 -17.68
CA ILE A 161 0.24 11.08 -17.50
C ILE A 161 -0.51 10.92 -18.81
N ASP A 162 -1.68 10.30 -18.74
CA ASP A 162 -2.69 10.28 -19.78
C ASP A 162 -3.96 10.92 -19.21
N GLY A 163 -4.30 12.11 -19.71
CA GLY A 163 -5.48 12.86 -19.26
C GLY A 163 -6.79 12.20 -19.68
N GLY A 164 -6.82 11.62 -20.89
CA GLY A 164 -8.04 11.11 -21.49
C GLY A 164 -8.90 12.20 -22.13
N ASP A 165 -10.23 12.11 -21.95
CA ASP A 165 -11.22 12.99 -22.54
C ASP A 165 -11.57 14.13 -21.58
N GLY A 166 -11.39 15.40 -21.97
CA GLY A 166 -11.79 16.54 -21.15
C GLY A 166 -10.77 17.67 -21.17
N ASN A 167 -10.89 18.61 -20.24
CA ASN A 167 -9.93 19.69 -20.02
C ASN A 167 -9.10 19.44 -18.77
N ASP A 168 -7.98 18.76 -18.95
CA ASP A 168 -7.15 18.34 -17.83
C ASP A 168 -6.18 19.42 -17.34
N THR A 169 -5.88 19.37 -16.05
CA THR A 169 -4.89 20.21 -15.39
C THR A 169 -3.77 19.36 -14.82
N ILE A 170 -2.52 19.64 -15.21
CA ILE A 170 -1.35 18.94 -14.71
C ILE A 170 -0.46 19.91 -13.95
N THR A 171 -0.16 19.60 -12.69
CA THR A 171 0.81 20.33 -11.87
C THR A 171 1.93 19.38 -11.44
N ALA A 172 3.17 19.75 -11.74
CA ALA A 172 4.36 19.08 -11.23
C ALA A 172 5.11 20.05 -10.34
N GLU A 173 5.21 19.74 -9.04
CA GLU A 173 5.97 20.53 -8.09
C GLU A 173 7.35 19.89 -7.86
N SER A 174 8.39 20.72 -7.91
CA SER A 174 9.79 20.31 -7.72
C SER A 174 10.18 20.21 -6.25
#